data_AF-A0A5J4W648-F1
#
_entry.id   AF-A0A5J4W648-F1
#
_cell.length_a   1.000
_cell.length_b   1.000
_cell.length_c   1.000
_cell.angle_alpha   90.00
_cell.angle_beta   90.00
_cell.angle_gamma   90.00
#
_symmetry.space_group_name_H-M   'P 1'
#
loop_
_entity.id
_entity.type
_entity.pdbx_description
1 polymer ?
#
loop_
_entity_poly.entity_id
_entity_poly.type
_entity_poly.pdbx_seq_one_letter_code
_entity_poly.pdbx_strand_id
1 'polypeptide(L)'
;MTGYDIGSFQRINNGCWPMELFLASSLKQLDGTSSSVNLAKKPASLAILHLMREIFIQLNNLDIIIYKENLPGPENSTANALSLLSWIGNSQIKSVLLNEAHQQINFQPTLDAFAHKTNKQLKRHCLLQDDNNAIARNALNIPWTSDQLLLHPPIGFIPKIIQKTIRDQVEALLILPRWYLYKYRAKHPSILNQETFGSTDQVLIKGKTMKEFTKLPPGIIEMIKINIKKESNYIEIIQNQQSWTQQQLYN
;
A
#
# COMPACT_ATOMS: atom_id res chain seq x y z
N MET A 1 -17.61 45.57 -3.24
CA MET A 1 -16.72 44.89 -2.28
C MET A 1 -17.59 44.28 -1.19
N THR A 2 -18.02 43.04 -1.40
CA THR A 2 -18.89 42.30 -0.50
C THR A 2 -18.02 41.40 0.37
N GLY A 3 -17.70 41.87 1.57
CA GLY A 3 -17.04 41.05 2.59
C GLY A 3 -18.06 40.06 3.15
N TYR A 4 -17.78 38.77 3.02
CA TYR A 4 -18.51 37.73 3.72
C TYR A 4 -18.08 37.73 5.20
N ASP A 5 -19.06 37.98 6.07
CA ASP A 5 -18.98 37.79 7.51
C ASP A 5 -18.87 36.28 7.79
N ILE A 6 -17.69 35.85 8.22
CA ILE A 6 -17.44 34.46 8.59
C ILE A 6 -17.70 34.37 10.09
N GLY A 7 -18.81 33.71 10.42
CA GLY A 7 -19.40 33.65 11.74
C GLY A 7 -18.39 33.48 12.89
N SER A 8 -18.70 34.21 13.96
CA SER A 8 -18.08 34.11 15.28
C SER A 8 -17.95 32.65 15.74
N PHE A 9 -16.73 32.13 15.75
CA PHE A 9 -16.42 30.89 16.46
C PHE A 9 -16.39 31.18 17.97
N GLN A 10 -17.40 30.67 18.68
CA GLN A 10 -17.38 30.62 20.14
C GLN A 10 -16.16 29.82 20.61
N ARG A 11 -15.40 30.43 21.51
CA ARG A 11 -14.26 29.84 22.20
C ARG A 11 -14.78 28.82 23.21
N ILE A 12 -14.89 27.55 22.81
CA ILE A 12 -15.11 26.45 23.76
C ILE A 12 -13.73 26.02 24.28
N ASN A 13 -13.56 26.11 25.60
CA ASN A 13 -12.35 25.73 26.32
C ASN A 13 -11.97 24.27 26.04
N ASN A 14 -10.93 24.04 25.22
CA ASN A 14 -10.29 22.75 25.07
C ASN A 14 -8.81 22.91 25.47
N GLY A 15 -8.50 22.39 26.67
CA GLY A 15 -7.23 22.60 27.35
C GLY A 15 -6.01 22.09 26.56
N CYS A 16 -4.94 22.87 26.63
CA CYS A 16 -3.59 22.43 26.32
C CYS A 16 -3.21 21.32 27.32
N TRP A 17 -2.95 20.11 26.86
CA TRP A 17 -2.64 18.98 27.75
C TRP A 17 -1.12 18.87 27.97
N PRO A 18 -0.65 18.84 29.23
CA PRO A 18 0.70 18.42 29.57
C PRO A 18 1.03 17.02 29.01
N MET A 19 2.29 16.82 28.62
CA MET A 19 2.84 15.57 28.07
C MET A 19 2.40 14.31 28.82
N GLU A 20 2.37 14.36 30.15
CA GLU A 20 1.98 13.24 31.01
C GLU A 20 0.52 12.82 30.81
N LEU A 21 -0.39 13.76 30.59
CA LEU A 21 -1.81 13.50 30.38
C LEU A 21 -2.10 13.00 28.96
N PHE A 22 -1.37 13.50 27.96
CA PHE A 22 -1.44 12.97 26.59
C PHE A 22 -0.95 11.52 26.51
N LEU A 23 0.19 11.22 27.13
CA LEU A 23 0.73 9.86 27.21
C LEU A 23 -0.17 8.93 28.03
N ALA A 24 -0.69 9.38 29.18
CA ALA A 24 -1.61 8.59 29.99
C ALA A 24 -2.94 8.29 29.28
N SER A 25 -3.48 9.25 28.51
CA SER A 25 -4.69 9.04 27.71
C SER A 25 -4.47 8.09 26.54
N SER A 26 -3.29 8.13 25.92
CA SER A 26 -2.90 7.24 24.82
C SER A 26 -2.67 5.81 25.33
N LEU A 27 -2.03 5.65 26.49
CA LEU A 27 -1.87 4.37 27.16
C LEU A 27 -3.22 3.76 27.57
N LYS A 28 -4.11 4.55 28.19
CA LYS A 28 -5.47 4.10 28.54
C LYS A 28 -6.29 3.64 27.33
N GLN A 29 -6.12 4.26 26.15
CA GLN A 29 -6.79 3.82 24.93
C GLN A 29 -6.22 2.51 24.37
N LEU A 30 -4.91 2.24 24.55
CA LEU A 30 -4.33 0.93 24.25
C LEU A 30 -4.84 -0.15 25.20
N ASP A 31 -5.10 0.19 26.46
CA ASP A 31 -5.58 -0.75 27.50
C ASP A 31 -7.06 -1.14 27.34
N GLY A 32 -7.85 -0.40 26.55
CA GLY A 32 -9.29 -0.66 26.34
C GLY A 32 -9.63 -1.78 25.35
N THR A 33 -8.65 -2.36 24.65
CA THR A 33 -8.87 -3.40 23.61
C THR A 33 -8.21 -4.76 23.90
N SER A 34 -7.67 -4.97 25.09
CA SER A 34 -7.14 -6.27 25.52
C SER A 34 -7.31 -6.41 27.01
N SER A 35 -7.82 -7.56 27.46
CA SER A 35 -7.77 -8.00 28.84
C SER A 35 -6.42 -7.67 29.49
N SER A 36 -6.51 -6.77 30.47
CA SER A 36 -5.66 -6.56 31.64
C SER A 36 -4.21 -7.11 31.65
N VAL A 37 -3.27 -6.18 31.88
CA VAL A 37 -2.06 -6.30 32.73
C VAL A 37 -0.70 -6.63 32.07
N ASN A 38 -0.59 -6.90 30.76
CA ASN A 38 0.69 -7.37 30.20
C ASN A 38 1.46 -6.43 29.24
N LEU A 39 1.00 -5.21 28.95
CA LEU A 39 1.71 -4.35 27.98
C LEU A 39 2.92 -3.61 28.56
N ALA A 40 2.87 -3.17 29.82
CA ALA A 40 3.97 -2.44 30.48
C ALA A 40 5.24 -3.30 30.74
N LYS A 41 5.20 -4.61 30.47
CA LYS A 41 6.33 -5.53 30.65
C LYS A 41 7.04 -5.92 29.35
N LYS A 42 6.60 -5.41 28.19
CA LYS A 42 7.17 -5.80 26.89
C LYS A 42 8.16 -4.75 26.38
N PRO A 43 9.38 -5.12 25.95
CA PRO A 43 10.39 -4.16 25.47
C PRO A 43 9.91 -3.32 24.27
N ALA A 44 9.01 -3.85 23.44
CA ALA A 44 8.38 -3.09 22.34
C ALA A 44 7.53 -1.90 22.83
N SER A 45 6.92 -1.99 24.01
CA SER A 45 6.14 -0.88 24.59
C SER A 45 7.02 0.30 25.02
N LEU A 46 8.23 0.01 25.52
CA LEU A 46 9.20 1.01 25.94
C LEU A 46 9.81 1.74 24.73
N ALA A 47 10.10 1.01 23.66
CA ALA A 47 10.58 1.60 22.40
C ALA A 47 9.53 2.55 21.78
N ILE A 48 8.25 2.16 21.81
CA ILE A 48 7.15 3.02 21.34
C ILE A 48 7.03 4.28 22.19
N LEU A 49 7.10 4.15 23.52
CA LEU A 49 7.08 5.31 24.43
C LEU A 49 8.25 6.26 24.20
N HIS A 50 9.44 5.73 23.93
CA HIS A 50 10.62 6.53 23.59
C HIS A 50 10.39 7.35 22.32
N LEU A 51 9.96 6.69 21.23
CA LEU A 51 9.67 7.35 19.96
C LEU A 51 8.57 8.41 20.09
N MET A 52 7.52 8.13 20.86
CA MET A 52 6.46 9.10 21.12
C MET A 52 6.98 10.34 21.86
N ARG A 53 7.92 10.16 22.80
CA ARG A 53 8.59 11.28 23.49
C ARG A 53 9.41 12.11 22.54
N GLU A 54 10.22 11.48 21.70
CA GLU A 54 11.06 12.18 20.72
C GLU A 54 10.24 12.98 19.71
N ILE A 55 9.19 12.37 19.15
CA ILE A 55 8.27 13.06 18.22
C ILE A 55 7.66 14.29 18.90
N PHE A 56 7.18 14.15 20.13
CA PHE A 56 6.56 15.26 20.85
C PHE A 56 7.54 16.40 21.13
N ILE A 57 8.78 16.09 21.54
CA ILE A 57 9.84 17.09 21.74
C ILE A 57 10.12 17.83 20.43
N GLN A 58 10.23 17.11 19.32
CA GLN A 58 10.46 17.73 18.01
C GLN A 58 9.32 18.65 17.60
N LEU A 59 8.07 18.24 17.80
CA LEU A 59 6.92 19.06 17.47
C LEU A 59 6.83 20.31 18.35
N ASN A 60 7.15 20.17 19.64
CA ASN A 60 7.20 21.30 20.56
C ASN A 60 8.31 22.29 20.17
N ASN A 61 9.48 21.81 19.74
CA ASN A 61 10.55 22.65 19.22
C ASN A 61 10.19 23.37 17.90
N LEU A 62 9.19 22.86 17.18
CA LEU A 62 8.65 23.47 15.96
C LEU A 62 7.41 24.33 16.22
N ASP A 63 7.05 24.56 17.49
CA ASP A 63 5.81 25.22 17.92
C ASP A 63 4.53 24.60 17.31
N ILE A 64 4.58 23.30 16.99
CA ILE A 64 3.44 22.54 16.46
C ILE A 64 2.64 21.95 17.62
N ILE A 65 1.41 22.43 17.79
CA ILE A 65 0.48 21.91 18.78
C ILE A 65 -0.37 20.81 18.14
N ILE A 66 -0.29 19.59 18.68
CA ILE A 66 -1.21 18.49 18.31
C ILE A 66 -2.43 18.55 19.21
N TYR A 67 -3.61 18.58 18.60
CA TYR A 67 -4.87 18.28 19.28
C TYR A 67 -5.34 16.88 18.88
N LYS A 68 -5.81 16.13 19.87
CA LYS A 68 -6.43 14.82 19.64
C LYS A 68 -7.93 15.02 19.51
N GLU A 69 -8.45 14.80 18.32
CA GLU A 69 -9.88 14.66 18.08
C GLU A 69 -10.23 13.18 17.97
N ASN A 70 -11.13 12.70 18.83
CA ASN A 70 -11.67 11.35 18.67
C ASN A 70 -12.71 11.39 17.54
N LEU A 71 -12.28 11.05 16.32
CA LEU A 71 -13.21 10.95 15.20
C LEU A 71 -14.21 9.82 15.45
N PRO A 72 -15.53 10.10 15.49
CA PRO A 72 -16.55 9.07 15.66
C PRO A 72 -16.46 8.03 14.53
N GLY A 73 -16.92 6.81 14.83
CA GLY A 73 -16.77 5.63 13.95
C GLY A 73 -17.07 5.83 12.44
N PRO A 74 -18.06 6.63 12.03
CA PRO A 74 -18.33 6.94 10.61
C PRO A 74 -17.22 7.77 9.95
N GLU A 75 -16.65 8.74 10.67
CA GLU A 75 -15.58 9.63 10.18
C GLU A 75 -14.21 8.93 10.24
N ASN A 76 -14.05 7.98 11.16
CA ASN A 76 -12.90 7.08 11.24
C ASN A 76 -13.04 5.84 10.30
N SER A 77 -14.03 5.84 9.40
CA SER A 77 -14.32 4.67 8.55
C SER A 77 -13.14 4.28 7.66
N THR A 78 -12.37 5.26 7.17
CA THR A 78 -11.19 5.02 6.33
C THR A 78 -10.06 4.37 7.11
N ALA A 79 -9.64 4.94 8.25
CA ALA A 79 -8.53 4.37 9.02
C ALA A 79 -8.92 3.03 9.67
N ASN A 80 -10.19 2.85 10.07
CA ASN A 80 -10.70 1.56 10.50
C ASN A 80 -10.78 0.55 9.34
N ALA A 81 -11.14 0.96 8.12
CA ALA A 81 -11.05 0.08 6.94
C ALA A 81 -9.60 -0.30 6.63
N LEU A 82 -8.65 0.62 6.81
CA LEU A 82 -7.22 0.36 6.62
C LEU A 82 -6.67 -0.62 7.68
N SER A 83 -7.11 -0.56 8.94
CA SER A 83 -6.72 -1.54 9.96
C SER A 83 -7.37 -2.92 9.73
N LEU A 84 -8.57 -2.94 9.14
CA LEU A 84 -9.33 -4.15 8.79
C LEU A 84 -9.08 -4.64 7.35
N LEU A 85 -8.09 -4.09 6.66
CA LEU A 85 -7.68 -4.52 5.34
C LEU A 85 -7.37 -6.02 5.37
N SER A 86 -8.03 -6.76 4.48
CA SER A 86 -7.74 -8.18 4.33
C SER A 86 -6.28 -8.38 3.91
N TRP A 87 -5.47 -8.94 4.82
CA TRP A 87 -4.15 -9.50 4.49
C TRP A 87 -4.24 -10.64 3.47
N ILE A 88 -5.43 -11.20 3.31
CA ILE A 88 -5.74 -12.30 2.41
C ILE A 88 -6.25 -11.65 1.11
N GLY A 89 -5.46 -11.68 0.04
CA GLY A 89 -5.77 -11.07 -1.26
C GLY A 89 -6.86 -11.83 -2.02
N ASN A 90 -8.04 -11.95 -1.44
CA ASN A 90 -9.16 -12.72 -1.98
C ASN A 90 -10.21 -11.85 -2.69
N SER A 91 -9.97 -10.54 -2.86
CA SER A 91 -10.78 -9.69 -3.74
C SER A 91 -10.54 -10.02 -5.20
N GLN A 92 -11.61 -10.02 -5.99
CA GLN A 92 -11.59 -10.19 -7.44
C GLN A 92 -11.85 -8.85 -8.13
N ILE A 93 -11.28 -8.61 -9.30
CA ILE A 93 -11.69 -7.49 -10.17
C ILE A 93 -12.81 -7.97 -11.09
N LYS A 94 -13.78 -7.11 -11.37
CA LYS A 94 -14.81 -7.39 -12.37
C LYS A 94 -14.17 -7.68 -13.73
N SER A 95 -14.49 -8.83 -14.32
CA SER A 95 -13.88 -9.30 -15.57
C SER A 95 -14.08 -8.35 -16.75
N VAL A 96 -15.23 -7.66 -16.81
CA VAL A 96 -15.52 -6.65 -17.85
C VAL A 96 -14.48 -5.53 -17.82
N LEU A 97 -14.26 -4.93 -16.64
CA LEU A 97 -13.28 -3.85 -16.46
C LEU A 97 -11.85 -4.33 -16.75
N LEU A 98 -11.52 -5.56 -16.33
CA LEU A 98 -10.20 -6.13 -16.60
C LEU A 98 -9.95 -6.32 -18.11
N ASN A 99 -10.96 -6.78 -18.85
CA ASN A 99 -10.86 -6.97 -20.29
C ASN A 99 -10.75 -5.63 -21.05
N GLU A 100 -11.54 -4.63 -20.67
CA GLU A 100 -11.44 -3.27 -21.23
C GLU A 100 -10.05 -2.68 -21.00
N ALA A 101 -9.51 -2.85 -19.80
CA ALA A 101 -8.18 -2.35 -19.47
C ALA A 101 -7.05 -3.01 -20.25
N HIS A 102 -7.14 -4.32 -20.51
CA HIS A 102 -6.16 -5.01 -21.36
C HIS A 102 -6.11 -4.41 -22.77
N GLN A 103 -7.26 -3.99 -23.31
CA GLN A 103 -7.34 -3.33 -24.62
C GLN A 103 -6.74 -1.92 -24.58
N GLN A 104 -7.06 -1.11 -23.56
CA GLN A 104 -6.53 0.26 -23.43
C GLN A 104 -5.02 0.28 -23.19
N ILE A 105 -4.53 -0.62 -22.33
CA ILE A 105 -3.11 -0.68 -21.96
C ILE A 105 -2.26 -1.40 -23.02
N ASN A 106 -2.89 -2.13 -23.95
CA ASN A 106 -2.25 -2.99 -24.94
C ASN A 106 -1.19 -3.90 -24.28
N PHE A 107 -1.63 -4.65 -23.27
CA PHE A 107 -0.81 -5.63 -22.57
C PHE A 107 -1.67 -6.81 -22.12
N GLN A 108 -1.26 -8.02 -22.49
CA GLN A 108 -2.04 -9.24 -22.26
C GLN A 108 -1.30 -10.15 -21.28
N PRO A 109 -1.62 -10.11 -19.97
CA PRO A 109 -0.94 -10.96 -19.00
C PRO A 109 -1.21 -12.45 -19.28
N THR A 110 -0.16 -13.25 -19.13
CA THR A 110 -0.16 -14.71 -19.31
C THR A 110 -0.22 -15.48 -17.99
N LEU A 111 0.08 -14.82 -16.86
CA LEU A 111 0.14 -15.44 -15.54
C LEU A 111 -0.48 -14.52 -14.47
N ASP A 112 -1.47 -15.04 -13.73
CA ASP A 112 -2.02 -14.40 -12.53
C ASP A 112 -1.21 -14.84 -11.30
N ALA A 113 -0.35 -13.96 -10.80
CA ALA A 113 0.62 -14.30 -9.76
C ALA A 113 0.00 -14.39 -8.35
N PHE A 114 -1.17 -13.77 -8.13
CA PHE A 114 -1.77 -13.65 -6.80
C PHE A 114 -3.24 -14.07 -6.84
N ALA A 115 -3.48 -15.29 -7.27
CA ALA A 115 -4.82 -15.84 -7.36
C ALA A 115 -5.23 -16.61 -6.09
N HIS A 116 -6.54 -16.75 -5.97
CA HIS A 116 -7.29 -17.65 -5.12
C HIS A 116 -8.12 -18.59 -6.03
N LYS A 117 -8.45 -19.79 -5.55
CA LYS A 117 -9.20 -20.81 -6.31
C LYS A 117 -10.48 -20.27 -6.94
N THR A 118 -11.12 -19.32 -6.25
CA THR A 118 -12.41 -18.72 -6.62
C THR A 118 -12.30 -17.35 -7.30
N ASN A 119 -11.12 -16.71 -7.34
CA ASN A 119 -10.96 -15.35 -7.88
C ASN A 119 -9.90 -15.25 -8.99
N LYS A 120 -9.32 -16.38 -9.42
CA LYS A 120 -8.33 -16.39 -10.51
C LYS A 120 -8.84 -15.65 -11.74
N GLN A 121 -8.04 -14.74 -12.26
CA GLN A 121 -8.36 -13.97 -13.46
C GLN A 121 -7.86 -14.66 -14.74
N LEU A 122 -6.86 -15.54 -14.60
CA LEU A 122 -6.23 -16.24 -15.72
C LEU A 122 -6.20 -17.75 -15.49
N LYS A 123 -6.14 -18.52 -16.59
CA LYS A 123 -6.04 -19.97 -16.53
C LYS A 123 -4.72 -20.41 -15.89
N ARG A 124 -3.61 -19.79 -16.29
CA ARG A 124 -2.30 -19.94 -15.65
C ARG A 124 -2.25 -19.01 -14.44
N HIS A 125 -2.09 -19.57 -13.25
CA HIS A 125 -2.12 -18.82 -12.01
C HIS A 125 -1.24 -19.46 -10.92
N CYS A 126 -0.82 -18.65 -9.96
CA CYS A 126 -0.21 -19.10 -8.71
C CYS A 126 -1.23 -18.99 -7.57
N LEU A 127 -1.23 -19.95 -6.66
CA LEU A 127 -2.22 -20.06 -5.59
C LEU A 127 -1.52 -20.41 -4.27
N LEU A 128 -1.79 -19.66 -3.19
CA LEU A 128 -1.14 -19.91 -1.89
C LEU A 128 -1.43 -21.30 -1.29
N GLN A 129 -2.59 -21.87 -1.61
CA GLN A 129 -3.06 -23.17 -1.14
C GLN A 129 -2.70 -24.29 -2.12
N ASP A 130 -2.64 -25.53 -1.64
CA ASP A 130 -2.49 -26.72 -2.47
C ASP A 130 -3.59 -26.86 -3.52
N ASP A 131 -3.22 -26.70 -4.78
CA ASP A 131 -4.03 -26.99 -5.95
C ASP A 131 -3.12 -27.56 -7.05
N ASN A 132 -3.48 -28.74 -7.56
CA ASN A 132 -2.76 -29.41 -8.64
C ASN A 132 -2.74 -28.59 -9.95
N ASN A 133 -3.61 -27.59 -10.08
CA ASN A 133 -3.71 -26.74 -11.27
C ASN A 133 -2.92 -25.43 -11.18
N ALA A 134 -2.35 -25.11 -10.01
CA ALA A 134 -1.55 -23.91 -9.83
C ALA A 134 -0.10 -24.15 -10.25
N ILE A 135 0.52 -23.16 -10.89
CA ILE A 135 1.92 -23.25 -11.35
C ILE A 135 2.89 -23.29 -10.16
N ALA A 136 2.56 -22.56 -9.10
CA ALA A 136 3.35 -22.52 -7.88
C ALA A 136 2.48 -22.09 -6.70
N ARG A 137 2.90 -22.51 -5.49
CA ARG A 137 2.27 -22.06 -4.24
C ARG A 137 2.50 -20.58 -3.96
N ASN A 138 3.71 -20.10 -4.22
CA ASN A 138 4.09 -18.71 -3.96
C ASN A 138 4.76 -18.12 -5.19
N ALA A 139 4.09 -17.16 -5.84
CA ALA A 139 4.64 -16.48 -7.01
C ALA A 139 5.94 -15.73 -6.70
N LEU A 140 6.21 -15.34 -5.45
CA LEU A 140 7.47 -14.69 -5.09
C LEU A 140 8.68 -15.62 -5.21
N ASN A 141 8.46 -16.94 -5.17
CA ASN A 141 9.50 -17.97 -5.15
C ASN A 141 9.88 -18.50 -6.53
N ILE A 142 9.14 -18.14 -7.58
CA ILE A 142 9.46 -18.53 -8.95
C ILE A 142 10.09 -17.36 -9.71
N PRO A 143 10.94 -17.62 -10.73
CA PRO A 143 11.38 -16.57 -11.65
C PRO A 143 10.19 -15.97 -12.38
N TRP A 144 10.21 -14.65 -12.58
CA TRP A 144 9.16 -13.93 -13.32
C TRP A 144 9.55 -13.63 -14.78
N THR A 145 10.80 -13.84 -15.15
CA THR A 145 11.42 -13.39 -16.41
C THR A 145 10.77 -13.90 -17.69
N SER A 146 10.04 -15.02 -17.64
CA SER A 146 9.40 -15.67 -18.79
C SER A 146 7.93 -15.31 -18.99
N ASP A 147 7.33 -14.52 -18.10
CA ASP A 147 5.88 -14.31 -18.08
C ASP A 147 5.50 -12.82 -18.13
N GLN A 148 4.35 -12.54 -18.75
CA GLN A 148 3.66 -11.26 -18.64
C GLN A 148 2.69 -11.35 -17.47
N LEU A 149 2.94 -10.59 -16.41
CA LEU A 149 2.28 -10.82 -15.13
C LEU A 149 1.06 -9.93 -14.92
N LEU A 150 0.01 -10.53 -14.37
CA LEU A 150 -1.06 -9.83 -13.67
C LEU A 150 -0.77 -9.92 -12.16
N LEU A 151 -0.58 -8.76 -11.54
CA LEU A 151 -0.24 -8.63 -10.13
C LEU A 151 -1.41 -7.91 -9.43
N HIS A 152 -2.27 -8.67 -8.76
CA HIS A 152 -3.30 -8.12 -7.85
C HIS A 152 -3.10 -8.64 -6.42
N PRO A 153 -2.02 -8.19 -5.75
CA PRO A 153 -1.63 -8.80 -4.48
C PRO A 153 -2.44 -8.28 -3.29
N PRO A 154 -2.40 -9.01 -2.16
CA PRO A 154 -2.76 -8.41 -0.89
C PRO A 154 -1.89 -7.20 -0.60
N ILE A 155 -2.48 -6.17 0.00
CA ILE A 155 -1.88 -4.83 0.13
C ILE A 155 -0.54 -4.80 0.90
N GLY A 156 -0.36 -5.72 1.84
CA GLY A 156 0.89 -5.86 2.59
C GLY A 156 2.06 -6.39 1.76
N PHE A 157 1.80 -7.02 0.60
CA PHE A 157 2.82 -7.60 -0.26
C PHE A 157 3.33 -6.66 -1.36
N ILE A 158 2.63 -5.56 -1.62
CA ILE A 158 2.99 -4.62 -2.69
C ILE A 158 4.46 -4.17 -2.62
N PRO A 159 5.07 -3.85 -1.47
CA PRO A 159 6.47 -3.42 -1.43
C PRO A 159 7.44 -4.52 -1.86
N LYS A 160 7.16 -5.78 -1.47
CA LYS A 160 7.95 -6.95 -1.87
C LYS A 160 7.81 -7.23 -3.36
N ILE A 161 6.63 -6.96 -3.91
CA ILE A 161 6.35 -7.16 -5.34
C ILE A 161 7.07 -6.12 -6.17
N ILE A 162 7.02 -4.84 -5.78
CA ILE A 162 7.79 -3.77 -6.42
C ILE A 162 9.28 -4.15 -6.47
N GLN A 163 9.84 -4.59 -5.34
CA GLN A 163 11.23 -5.06 -5.26
C GLN A 163 11.50 -6.25 -6.18
N LYS A 164 10.59 -7.23 -6.21
CA LYS A 164 10.75 -8.41 -7.06
C LYS A 164 10.62 -8.08 -8.55
N THR A 165 9.74 -7.17 -8.94
CA THR A 165 9.65 -6.68 -10.32
C THR A 165 10.99 -6.07 -10.73
N ILE A 166 11.58 -5.20 -9.88
CA ILE A 166 12.91 -4.60 -10.07
C ILE A 166 13.99 -5.65 -10.22
N ARG A 167 14.06 -6.59 -9.29
CA ARG A 167 15.07 -7.65 -9.30
C ARG A 167 14.97 -8.54 -10.52
N ASP A 168 13.76 -8.95 -10.88
CA ASP A 168 13.53 -9.90 -11.98
C ASP A 168 13.41 -9.19 -13.35
N GLN A 169 13.49 -7.85 -13.39
CA GLN A 169 13.52 -7.03 -14.61
C GLN A 169 12.35 -7.28 -15.56
N VAL A 170 11.15 -7.40 -14.98
CA VAL A 170 9.95 -7.80 -15.73
C VAL A 170 9.01 -6.64 -16.04
N GLU A 171 8.24 -6.82 -17.10
CA GLU A 171 7.09 -5.99 -17.40
C GLU A 171 5.83 -6.65 -16.83
N ALA A 172 5.00 -5.87 -16.13
CA ALA A 172 3.82 -6.40 -15.45
C ALA A 172 2.68 -5.38 -15.39
N LEU A 173 1.45 -5.88 -15.25
CA LEU A 173 0.31 -5.10 -14.79
C LEU A 173 0.20 -5.23 -13.28
N LEU A 174 0.31 -4.11 -12.59
CA LEU A 174 0.09 -4.04 -11.15
C LEU A 174 -1.22 -3.31 -10.87
N ILE A 175 -2.07 -3.94 -10.06
CA ILE A 175 -3.34 -3.39 -9.64
C ILE A 175 -3.28 -3.08 -8.16
N LEU A 176 -3.56 -1.83 -7.83
CA LEU A 176 -3.41 -1.33 -6.48
C LEU A 176 -4.30 -0.11 -6.24
N PRO A 177 -4.62 0.20 -4.97
CA PRO A 177 -5.27 1.46 -4.64
C PRO A 177 -4.36 2.65 -4.98
N ARG A 178 -4.95 3.74 -5.53
CA ARG A 178 -4.25 4.99 -5.91
C ARG A 178 -3.40 5.56 -4.78
N TRP A 179 -3.90 5.54 -3.55
CA TRP A 179 -3.16 6.06 -2.41
C TRP A 179 -1.89 5.23 -2.12
N TYR A 180 -1.88 3.95 -2.49
CA TYR A 180 -0.71 3.09 -2.35
C TYR A 180 0.33 3.41 -3.43
N LEU A 181 -0.13 3.65 -4.67
CA LEU A 181 0.72 4.14 -5.76
C LEU A 181 1.46 5.41 -5.35
N TYR A 182 0.77 6.37 -4.72
CA TYR A 182 1.40 7.60 -4.24
C TYR A 182 2.35 7.37 -3.05
N LYS A 183 1.96 6.52 -2.10
CA LYS A 183 2.79 6.18 -0.94
C LYS A 183 4.15 5.61 -1.33
N TYR A 184 4.21 4.83 -2.41
CA TYR A 184 5.45 4.19 -2.88
C TYR A 184 5.96 4.76 -4.20
N ARG A 185 5.52 5.97 -4.59
CA ARG A 185 5.85 6.58 -5.88
C ARG A 185 7.34 6.56 -6.20
N ALA A 186 8.19 6.91 -5.24
CA ALA A 186 9.65 6.94 -5.40
C ALA A 186 10.30 5.54 -5.53
N LYS A 187 9.58 4.46 -5.21
CA LYS A 187 10.07 3.09 -5.31
C LYS A 187 9.50 2.34 -6.50
N HIS A 188 8.45 2.88 -7.14
CA HIS A 188 7.92 2.26 -8.34
C HIS A 188 8.93 2.40 -9.48
N PRO A 189 9.16 1.33 -10.25
CA PRO A 189 9.83 1.49 -11.53
C PRO A 189 9.01 2.36 -12.48
N SER A 190 9.62 2.75 -13.60
CA SER A 190 8.95 3.46 -14.69
C SER A 190 7.57 2.90 -15.03
N ILE A 191 6.57 3.75 -14.88
CA ILE A 191 5.17 3.49 -15.23
C ILE A 191 4.97 3.91 -16.69
N LEU A 192 4.66 2.95 -17.56
CA LEU A 192 4.47 3.19 -18.99
C LEU A 192 3.04 3.59 -19.34
N ASN A 193 2.08 3.05 -18.59
CA ASN A 193 0.67 3.37 -18.78
C ASN A 193 -0.07 3.21 -17.44
N GLN A 194 -1.16 3.95 -17.27
CA GLN A 194 -1.99 3.95 -16.07
C GLN A 194 -3.47 4.12 -16.48
N GLU A 195 -4.31 3.21 -15.99
CA GLU A 195 -5.75 3.26 -16.15
C GLU A 195 -6.44 3.31 -14.79
N THR A 196 -7.42 4.20 -14.65
CA THR A 196 -8.24 4.32 -13.44
C THR A 196 -9.52 3.52 -13.60
N PHE A 197 -9.76 2.54 -12.72
CA PHE A 197 -10.97 1.70 -12.79
C PHE A 197 -12.17 2.30 -12.04
N GLY A 198 -11.93 3.23 -11.10
CA GLY A 198 -12.96 3.85 -10.28
C GLY A 198 -12.93 3.42 -8.82
N SER A 199 -14.04 3.60 -8.10
CA SER A 199 -14.10 3.33 -6.66
C SER A 199 -14.07 1.83 -6.38
N THR A 200 -13.50 1.45 -5.23
CA THR A 200 -13.30 0.04 -4.91
C THR A 200 -14.58 -0.78 -4.91
N ASP A 201 -15.70 -0.26 -4.40
CA ASP A 201 -16.98 -0.97 -4.37
C ASP A 201 -17.58 -1.22 -5.77
N GLN A 202 -17.19 -0.39 -6.75
CA GLN A 202 -17.60 -0.55 -8.15
C GLN A 202 -16.71 -1.54 -8.89
N VAL A 203 -15.45 -1.71 -8.47
CA VAL A 203 -14.42 -2.45 -9.21
C VAL A 203 -14.18 -3.83 -8.64
N LEU A 204 -14.11 -3.94 -7.31
CA LEU A 204 -13.76 -5.17 -6.61
C LEU A 204 -14.99 -5.95 -6.14
N ILE A 205 -14.95 -7.25 -6.37
CA ILE A 205 -15.88 -8.23 -5.83
C ILE A 205 -15.21 -8.87 -4.61
N LYS A 206 -15.91 -8.90 -3.48
CA LYS A 206 -15.42 -9.59 -2.27
C LYS A 206 -15.28 -11.09 -2.53
N GLY A 207 -14.17 -11.67 -2.09
CA GLY A 207 -13.97 -13.11 -2.16
C GLY A 207 -14.90 -13.88 -1.23
N LYS A 208 -15.33 -15.08 -1.63
CA LYS A 208 -16.19 -15.96 -0.81
C LYS A 208 -15.60 -16.32 0.56
N THR A 209 -14.28 -16.27 0.69
CA THR A 209 -13.54 -16.60 1.92
C THR A 209 -13.19 -15.37 2.77
N MET A 210 -13.62 -14.16 2.37
CA MET A 210 -13.46 -12.97 3.19
C MET A 210 -14.31 -13.10 4.45
N LYS A 211 -13.69 -12.90 5.63
CA LYS A 211 -14.43 -12.84 6.89
C LYS A 211 -15.32 -11.60 6.90
N GLU A 212 -16.44 -11.67 7.61
CA GLU A 212 -17.45 -10.62 7.68
C GLU A 212 -16.88 -9.23 8.05
N PHE A 213 -15.87 -9.19 8.93
CA PHE A 213 -15.21 -7.97 9.37
C PHE A 213 -14.08 -7.47 8.46
N THR A 214 -13.69 -8.24 7.43
CA THR A 214 -12.67 -7.80 6.47
C THR A 214 -13.26 -6.86 5.43
N LYS A 215 -12.59 -5.72 5.22
CA LYS A 215 -13.01 -4.70 4.27
C LYS A 215 -12.13 -4.71 3.02
N LEU A 216 -12.71 -4.33 1.89
CA LEU A 216 -11.97 -4.01 0.69
C LEU A 216 -11.13 -2.74 0.92
N PRO A 217 -10.02 -2.56 0.19
CA PRO A 217 -9.25 -1.33 0.30
C PRO A 217 -10.12 -0.11 0.01
N PRO A 218 -10.04 0.97 0.80
CA PRO A 218 -10.76 2.18 0.47
C PRO A 218 -10.10 2.89 -0.73
N GLY A 219 -10.91 3.69 -1.43
CA GLY A 219 -10.44 4.60 -2.47
C GLY A 219 -10.57 4.07 -3.89
N ILE A 220 -9.78 4.66 -4.77
CA ILE A 220 -9.80 4.43 -6.21
C ILE A 220 -8.79 3.33 -6.56
N ILE A 221 -9.19 2.39 -7.41
CA ILE A 221 -8.31 1.34 -7.94
C ILE A 221 -7.65 1.83 -9.23
N GLU A 222 -6.33 1.66 -9.29
CA GLU A 222 -5.51 1.91 -10.47
C GLU A 222 -4.95 0.60 -10.99
N MET A 223 -4.87 0.50 -12.32
CA MET A 223 -4.04 -0.47 -13.00
C MET A 223 -2.87 0.27 -13.65
N ILE A 224 -1.64 -0.16 -13.35
CA ILE A 224 -0.45 0.42 -13.94
C ILE A 224 0.35 -0.65 -14.69
N LYS A 225 0.90 -0.26 -15.83
CA LYS A 225 1.90 -1.04 -16.56
C LYS A 225 3.28 -0.56 -16.15
N ILE A 226 4.05 -1.45 -15.51
CA ILE A 226 5.41 -1.16 -15.05
C ILE A 226 6.44 -1.84 -15.96
N ASN A 227 7.53 -1.14 -16.29
CA ASN A 227 8.61 -1.67 -17.13
C ASN A 227 9.96 -1.14 -16.65
N ILE A 228 10.90 -2.06 -16.45
CA ILE A 228 12.22 -1.75 -15.85
C ILE A 228 13.34 -1.81 -16.89
N LYS A 229 13.09 -2.41 -18.05
CA LYS A 229 14.07 -2.51 -19.14
C LYS A 229 14.53 -1.14 -19.65
N LYS A 230 13.70 -0.10 -19.53
CA LYS A 230 14.07 1.29 -19.85
C LYS A 230 15.05 1.91 -18.84
N GLU A 231 14.94 1.59 -17.57
CA GLU A 231 15.84 2.11 -16.52
C GLU A 231 17.18 1.38 -16.51
N SER A 232 17.19 0.08 -16.75
CA SER A 232 18.43 -0.71 -16.82
C SER A 232 19.35 -0.23 -17.94
N ASN A 233 18.80 0.11 -19.11
CA ASN A 233 19.57 0.76 -20.18
C ASN A 233 20.16 2.11 -19.74
N TYR A 234 19.41 2.93 -18.99
CA TYR A 234 19.90 4.22 -18.51
C TYR A 234 21.02 4.08 -17.48
N ILE A 235 20.87 3.16 -16.52
CA ILE A 235 21.89 2.86 -15.50
C ILE A 235 23.14 2.26 -16.15
N GLU A 236 22.98 1.35 -17.12
CA GLU A 236 24.09 0.73 -17.85
C GLU A 236 24.84 1.77 -18.72
N ILE A 237 24.14 2.71 -19.35
CA ILE A 237 24.74 3.84 -20.07
C ILE A 237 25.55 4.75 -19.12
N ILE A 238 25.01 5.09 -17.94
CA ILE A 238 25.72 5.93 -16.96
C ILE A 238 26.95 5.21 -16.41
N GLN A 239 26.83 3.92 -16.07
CA GLN A 239 27.95 3.12 -15.58
C GLN A 239 29.06 2.99 -16.63
N ASN A 240 28.70 2.78 -17.89
CA ASN A 240 29.65 2.77 -18.99
C ASN A 240 30.29 4.14 -19.17
N GLN A 241 29.53 5.24 -19.20
CA GLN A 241 30.10 6.59 -19.30
C GLN A 241 31.10 6.88 -18.17
N GLN A 242 30.79 6.52 -16.93
CA GLN A 242 31.71 6.68 -15.81
C GLN A 242 32.98 5.84 -15.94
N SER A 243 32.90 4.62 -16.49
CA SER A 243 34.08 3.77 -16.71
C SER A 243 35.00 4.32 -17.81
N TRP A 244 34.45 4.88 -18.90
CA TRP A 244 35.21 5.58 -19.95
C TRP A 244 35.96 6.80 -19.39
N THR A 245 35.30 7.61 -18.56
CA THR A 245 35.92 8.80 -17.96
C THR A 245 37.04 8.43 -16.99
N GLN A 246 36.90 7.33 -16.25
CA GLN A 246 37.96 6.83 -15.38
C GLN A 246 39.16 6.31 -16.18
N GLN A 247 38.95 5.60 -17.30
CA GLN A 247 40.06 5.12 -18.15
C GLN A 247 40.84 6.25 -18.83
N GLN A 248 40.21 7.41 -19.09
CA GLN A 248 40.89 8.58 -19.64
C GLN A 248 41.69 9.39 -18.61
N LEU A 249 41.44 9.18 -17.31
CA LEU A 249 42.18 9.84 -16.24
C LEU A 249 43.47 9.10 -15.83
N TYR A 250 43.66 7.86 -16.31
CA TYR A 250 44.80 7.00 -16.00
C TYR A 250 45.71 6.71 -17.22
N ASN A 251 45.50 7.40 -18.35
CA ASN A 251 46.39 7.44 -19.51
C ASN A 251 46.86 8.88 -19.76
#